data_AF-A0A522PLR6-F1
#
_entry.id   AF-A0A522PLR6-F1
#
_cell.length_a   1.000
_cell.length_b   1.000
_cell.length_c   1.000
_cell.angle_alpha   90.00
_cell.angle_beta   90.00
_cell.angle_gamma   90.00
#
_symmetry.space_group_name_H-M   'P 1'
#
loop_
_entity.id
_entity.type
_entity.pdbx_description
1 polymer ?
#
loop_
_entity_poly.entity_id
_entity_poly.type
_entity_poly.pdbx_seq_one_letter_code
_entity_poly.pdbx_strand_id
1 'polypeptide(L)'
;MFIDTVAEVQRAMGFQNEKDHPEVAPSQFEINYGYGEVVAGADRIQLYKLICRQVATKLGMTVSFLPKPVVGVNGSGMHTNVSISKNGKNIFWDPSGEEKMSPLAWQFVDRILTHGNDICLMLNASVNAYRRLDPHFEAPNQIKASAVDRGAMVRIPIGNERSARVEVRSVGPDANPYMVMLSVFQTGLEGSISTLPNLRQADRYLPDNIYDALADFRKSEWTTKLLGEDVKQRYADLKQASADRCPRLLGSFVKAQEVQYHHEVYNQYLWNLF
;
A
#
# COMPACT_ATOMS: atom_id res chain seq x y z
N MET A 1 -19.48 -16.87 6.83
CA MET A 1 -20.44 -15.87 7.37
C MET A 1 -19.94 -14.45 7.18
N PHE A 2 -18.88 -13.97 7.86
CA PHE A 2 -18.40 -12.58 7.68
C PHE A 2 -18.03 -12.23 6.23
N ILE A 3 -17.11 -13.00 5.63
CA ILE A 3 -16.60 -12.71 4.28
C ILE A 3 -17.72 -12.78 3.23
N ASP A 4 -18.61 -13.78 3.33
CA ASP A 4 -19.75 -13.94 2.42
C ASP A 4 -20.68 -12.73 2.48
N THR A 5 -21.04 -12.27 3.69
CA THR A 5 -21.90 -11.10 3.87
C THR A 5 -21.23 -9.82 3.33
N VAL A 6 -19.92 -9.64 3.54
CA VAL A 6 -19.20 -8.50 2.96
C VAL A 6 -19.24 -8.55 1.44
N ALA A 7 -18.99 -9.72 0.84
CA ALA A 7 -19.02 -9.90 -0.61
C ALA A 7 -20.42 -9.62 -1.18
N GLU A 8 -21.49 -10.05 -0.53
CA GLU A 8 -22.87 -9.76 -0.93
C GLU A 8 -23.18 -8.25 -0.91
N VAL A 9 -22.81 -7.54 0.15
CA VAL A 9 -22.99 -6.09 0.25
C VAL A 9 -22.20 -5.36 -0.83
N GLN A 10 -20.95 -5.77 -1.09
CA GLN A 10 -20.12 -5.19 -2.14
C GLN A 10 -20.69 -5.43 -3.55
N ARG A 11 -21.21 -6.63 -3.83
CA ARG A 11 -21.91 -6.93 -5.09
C ARG A 11 -23.13 -6.02 -5.27
N ALA A 12 -23.93 -5.81 -4.21
CA ALA A 12 -25.06 -4.90 -4.24
C ALA A 12 -24.66 -3.43 -4.46
N MET A 13 -23.45 -3.04 -4.04
CA MET A 13 -22.87 -1.71 -4.25
C MET A 13 -22.07 -1.59 -5.56
N GLY A 14 -22.08 -2.61 -6.43
CA GLY A 14 -21.46 -2.54 -7.76
C GLY A 14 -19.94 -2.65 -7.78
N PHE A 15 -19.31 -3.29 -6.78
CA PHE A 15 -17.86 -3.48 -6.73
C PHE A 15 -17.30 -4.42 -7.80
N GLN A 16 -18.14 -5.25 -8.44
CA GLN A 16 -17.70 -6.27 -9.40
C GLN A 16 -16.65 -7.21 -8.76
N ASN A 17 -17.02 -7.86 -7.66
CA ASN A 17 -16.13 -8.77 -6.93
C ASN A 17 -15.56 -9.85 -7.84
N GLU A 18 -14.25 -10.06 -7.78
CA GLU A 18 -13.53 -11.02 -8.62
C GLU A 18 -13.27 -12.33 -7.86
N LYS A 19 -12.84 -12.22 -6.60
CA LYS A 19 -12.46 -13.34 -5.75
C LYS A 19 -12.57 -12.94 -4.28
N ASP A 20 -12.92 -13.88 -3.43
CA ASP A 20 -12.83 -13.77 -1.98
C ASP A 20 -12.26 -15.07 -1.41
N HIS A 21 -11.37 -14.98 -0.42
CA HIS A 21 -10.77 -16.16 0.21
C HIS A 21 -10.21 -15.88 1.61
N PRO A 22 -10.09 -16.91 2.47
CA PRO A 22 -9.20 -16.83 3.61
C PRO A 22 -7.76 -16.64 3.15
N GLU A 23 -7.03 -15.84 3.91
CA GLU A 23 -5.60 -15.60 3.74
C GLU A 23 -4.77 -16.52 4.66
N VAL A 24 -3.44 -16.39 4.61
CA VAL A 24 -2.50 -17.29 5.30
C VAL A 24 -2.70 -17.32 6.82
N ALA A 25 -2.93 -16.18 7.47
CA ALA A 25 -3.10 -16.13 8.92
C ALA A 25 -4.54 -16.49 9.36
N PRO A 26 -4.73 -17.08 10.55
CA PRO A 26 -6.06 -17.33 11.10
C PRO A 26 -6.91 -16.05 11.15
N SER A 27 -8.15 -16.14 10.66
CA SER A 27 -9.08 -15.00 10.58
C SER A 27 -8.59 -13.82 9.74
N GLN A 28 -7.67 -14.07 8.80
CA GLN A 28 -7.28 -13.13 7.75
C GLN A 28 -8.07 -13.43 6.48
N PHE A 29 -8.52 -12.39 5.78
CA PHE A 29 -9.36 -12.53 4.59
C PHE A 29 -8.95 -11.50 3.54
N GLU A 30 -9.01 -11.90 2.26
CA GLU A 30 -8.85 -11.03 1.10
C GLU A 30 -10.12 -11.09 0.25
N ILE A 31 -10.58 -9.93 -0.21
CA ILE A 31 -11.65 -9.80 -1.19
C ILE A 31 -11.16 -8.85 -2.30
N ASN A 32 -11.06 -9.37 -3.51
CA ASN A 32 -10.69 -8.64 -4.72
C ASN A 32 -11.93 -8.16 -5.46
N TYR A 33 -11.82 -6.99 -6.07
CA TYR A 33 -12.88 -6.34 -6.82
C TYR A 33 -12.32 -5.66 -8.06
N GLY A 34 -13.20 -5.40 -9.03
CA GLY A 34 -12.82 -4.87 -10.33
C GLY A 34 -12.02 -3.56 -10.23
N TYR A 35 -11.00 -3.44 -11.10
CA TYR A 35 -10.19 -2.24 -11.22
C TYR A 35 -11.03 -1.03 -11.68
N GLY A 36 -10.45 0.16 -11.59
CA GLY A 36 -11.12 1.39 -12.00
C GLY A 36 -10.14 2.54 -12.15
N GLU A 37 -10.69 3.69 -12.55
CA GLU A 37 -9.94 4.95 -12.62
C GLU A 37 -9.38 5.33 -11.25
N VAL A 38 -8.23 6.02 -11.26
CA VAL A 38 -7.39 6.23 -10.07
C VAL A 38 -8.15 6.76 -8.85
N VAL A 39 -8.95 7.81 -9.03
CA VAL A 39 -9.74 8.42 -7.94
C VAL A 39 -10.84 7.47 -7.45
N ALA A 40 -11.58 6.86 -8.38
CA ALA A 40 -12.62 5.89 -8.04
C ALA A 40 -12.04 4.64 -7.34
N GLY A 41 -10.83 4.22 -7.69
CA GLY A 41 -10.10 3.16 -6.99
C GLY A 41 -9.82 3.53 -5.54
N ALA A 42 -9.37 4.77 -5.27
CA ALA A 42 -9.15 5.26 -3.91
C ALA A 42 -10.47 5.36 -3.11
N ASP A 43 -11.55 5.84 -3.71
CA ASP A 43 -12.88 5.88 -3.10
C ASP A 43 -13.37 4.48 -2.73
N ARG A 44 -13.23 3.51 -3.65
CA ARG A 44 -13.59 2.11 -3.43
C ARG A 44 -12.81 1.49 -2.27
N ILE A 45 -11.52 1.80 -2.10
CA ILE A 45 -10.74 1.33 -0.94
C ILE A 45 -11.32 1.87 0.37
N GLN A 46 -11.74 3.14 0.41
CA GLN A 46 -12.36 3.72 1.61
C GLN A 46 -13.70 3.06 1.92
N LEU A 47 -14.56 2.89 0.91
CA LEU A 47 -15.84 2.21 1.02
C LEU A 47 -15.68 0.74 1.42
N TYR A 48 -14.72 0.03 0.84
CA TYR A 48 -14.36 -1.34 1.20
C TYR A 48 -14.10 -1.46 2.72
N LYS A 49 -13.22 -0.60 3.25
CA LYS A 49 -12.88 -0.59 4.68
C LYS A 49 -14.10 -0.26 5.55
N LEU A 50 -14.96 0.66 5.11
CA LEU A 50 -16.18 1.02 5.82
C LEU A 50 -17.16 -0.16 5.85
N ILE A 51 -17.45 -0.78 4.71
CA ILE A 51 -18.38 -1.92 4.59
C ILE A 51 -17.93 -3.06 5.49
N CYS A 52 -16.64 -3.43 5.43
CA CYS A 52 -16.08 -4.49 6.28
C CYS A 52 -16.32 -4.21 7.76
N ARG A 53 -16.08 -2.98 8.22
CA ARG A 53 -16.31 -2.59 9.62
C ARG A 53 -17.80 -2.64 9.98
N GLN A 54 -18.69 -2.13 9.12
CA GLN A 54 -20.13 -2.13 9.38
C GLN A 54 -20.70 -3.56 9.47
N VAL A 55 -20.28 -4.45 8.58
CA VAL A 55 -20.69 -5.86 8.61
C VAL A 55 -20.14 -6.56 9.85
N ALA A 56 -18.86 -6.34 10.18
CA ALA A 56 -18.26 -6.92 11.38
C ALA A 56 -19.00 -6.50 12.65
N THR A 57 -19.28 -5.21 12.81
CA THR A 57 -20.03 -4.67 13.96
C THR A 57 -21.40 -5.33 14.09
N LYS A 58 -22.14 -5.51 12.98
CA LYS A 58 -23.46 -6.18 13.00
C LYS A 58 -23.39 -7.64 13.43
N LEU A 59 -22.24 -8.29 13.23
CA LEU A 59 -22.01 -9.67 13.61
C LEU A 59 -21.31 -9.81 14.98
N GLY A 60 -21.19 -8.71 15.75
CA GLY A 60 -20.51 -8.72 17.06
C GLY A 60 -18.99 -8.90 16.98
N MET A 61 -18.38 -8.56 15.84
CA MET A 61 -16.94 -8.66 15.58
C MET A 61 -16.31 -7.29 15.31
N THR A 62 -14.98 -7.23 15.29
CA THR A 62 -14.22 -6.07 14.83
C THR A 62 -13.28 -6.47 13.69
N VAL A 63 -13.10 -5.59 12.72
CA VAL A 63 -12.13 -5.75 11.63
C VAL A 63 -11.01 -4.76 11.81
N SER A 64 -9.78 -5.26 11.73
CA SER A 64 -8.58 -4.44 11.71
C SER A 64 -7.98 -4.42 10.31
N PHE A 65 -7.54 -3.23 9.91
CA PHE A 65 -6.73 -2.97 8.71
C PHE A 65 -5.32 -2.54 9.13
N LEU A 66 -4.87 -2.98 10.31
CA LEU A 66 -3.48 -2.81 10.72
C LEU A 66 -2.61 -3.68 9.82
N PRO A 67 -1.44 -3.18 9.39
CA PRO A 67 -0.49 -3.99 8.63
C PRO A 67 0.02 -5.21 9.39
N LYS A 68 0.16 -5.11 10.72
CA LYS A 68 0.66 -6.20 11.58
C LYS A 68 -0.04 -6.19 12.95
N PRO A 69 -1.30 -6.64 13.03
CA PRO A 69 -2.06 -6.65 14.28
C PRO A 69 -1.55 -7.69 15.29
N VAL A 70 -0.92 -8.77 14.81
CA VAL A 70 -0.46 -9.90 15.63
C VAL A 70 0.96 -10.28 15.22
N VAL A 71 1.85 -10.48 16.20
CA VAL A 71 3.23 -10.93 15.98
C VAL A 71 3.24 -12.44 15.71
N GLY A 72 4.17 -12.91 14.87
CA GLY A 72 4.36 -14.34 14.61
C GLY A 72 3.44 -14.95 13.54
N VAL A 73 2.51 -14.16 13.00
CA VAL A 73 1.65 -14.55 11.87
C VAL A 73 1.80 -13.55 10.71
N ASN A 74 1.29 -13.87 9.53
CA ASN A 74 1.30 -12.97 8.38
C ASN A 74 0.68 -11.60 8.70
N GLY A 75 1.27 -10.55 8.13
CA GLY A 75 0.67 -9.21 8.14
C GLY A 75 -0.31 -9.02 6.99
N SER A 76 -1.05 -7.91 7.02
CA SER A 76 -1.97 -7.51 5.94
C SER A 76 -1.34 -6.45 5.05
N GLY A 77 -1.35 -6.68 3.74
CA GLY A 77 -0.91 -5.73 2.73
C GLY A 77 -2.10 -5.14 1.96
N MET A 78 -1.86 -4.07 1.22
CA MET A 78 -2.79 -3.52 0.23
C MET A 78 -2.08 -3.44 -1.13
N HIS A 79 -1.78 -4.60 -1.72
CA HIS A 79 -1.07 -4.63 -3.00
C HIS A 79 -1.79 -3.80 -4.05
N THR A 80 -1.08 -2.81 -4.59
CA THR A 80 -1.67 -1.80 -5.47
C THR A 80 -1.26 -2.10 -6.90
N ASN A 81 -2.21 -2.65 -7.66
CA ASN A 81 -2.04 -2.97 -9.08
C ASN A 81 -2.35 -1.73 -9.93
N VAL A 82 -1.41 -1.29 -10.77
CA VAL A 82 -1.55 -0.09 -11.61
C VAL A 82 -1.16 -0.36 -13.06
N SER A 83 -1.87 0.30 -13.97
CA SER A 83 -1.58 0.30 -15.41
C SER A 83 -1.98 1.65 -16.00
N ILE A 84 -1.39 2.02 -17.13
CA ILE A 84 -1.77 3.23 -17.86
C ILE A 84 -2.45 2.83 -19.17
N SER A 85 -3.57 3.49 -19.47
CA SER A 85 -4.28 3.36 -20.74
C SER A 85 -4.28 4.69 -21.49
N LYS A 86 -4.16 4.63 -22.82
CA LYS A 86 -4.31 5.79 -23.71
C LYS A 86 -5.28 5.42 -24.81
N ASN A 87 -6.34 6.21 -24.98
CA ASN A 87 -7.41 5.97 -25.95
C ASN A 87 -8.00 4.55 -25.88
N GLY A 88 -8.23 4.05 -24.65
CA GLY A 88 -8.79 2.71 -24.41
C GLY A 88 -7.81 1.54 -24.57
N LYS A 89 -6.55 1.79 -24.94
CA LYS A 89 -5.52 0.75 -25.04
C LYS A 89 -4.56 0.82 -23.85
N ASN A 90 -4.31 -0.32 -23.21
CA ASN A 90 -3.30 -0.44 -22.17
C ASN A 90 -1.90 -0.29 -22.79
N ILE A 91 -1.18 0.75 -22.41
CA ILE A 91 0.15 1.06 -22.95
C ILE A 91 1.29 0.45 -22.13
N PHE A 92 0.98 -0.32 -21.09
CA PHE A 92 1.97 -1.14 -20.38
C PHE A 92 2.25 -2.48 -21.07
N TRP A 93 1.36 -2.93 -21.95
CA TRP A 93 1.54 -4.18 -22.68
C TRP A 93 2.44 -4.01 -23.90
N ASP A 94 3.40 -4.91 -24.05
CA ASP A 94 4.17 -5.10 -25.28
C ASP A 94 4.48 -6.60 -25.45
N PRO A 95 3.90 -7.32 -26.42
CA PRO A 95 4.13 -8.75 -26.59
C PRO A 95 5.59 -9.10 -26.91
N SER A 96 6.40 -8.15 -27.35
CA SER A 96 7.83 -8.30 -27.65
C SER A 96 8.76 -7.84 -26.53
N GLY A 97 8.22 -7.18 -25.50
CA GLY A 97 8.98 -6.66 -24.38
C GLY A 97 9.38 -7.74 -23.36
N GLU A 98 10.38 -7.42 -22.53
CA GLU A 98 10.75 -8.22 -21.36
C GLU A 98 9.54 -8.34 -20.41
N GLU A 99 9.20 -9.57 -19.99
CA GLU A 99 7.97 -9.90 -19.23
C GLU A 99 6.67 -9.44 -19.92
N LYS A 100 6.72 -9.24 -21.24
CA LYS A 100 5.66 -8.68 -22.07
C LYS A 100 5.21 -7.27 -21.64
N MET A 101 6.14 -6.52 -21.03
CA MET A 101 5.94 -5.14 -20.60
C MET A 101 6.62 -4.16 -21.56
N SER A 102 5.96 -3.04 -21.82
CA SER A 102 6.49 -1.98 -22.69
C SER A 102 7.67 -1.26 -22.03
N PRO A 103 8.54 -0.58 -22.83
CA PRO A 103 9.59 0.27 -22.28
C PRO A 103 9.06 1.34 -21.31
N LEU A 104 7.85 1.87 -21.57
CA LEU A 104 7.18 2.82 -20.70
C LEU A 104 6.85 2.20 -19.33
N ALA A 105 6.34 0.97 -19.30
CA ALA A 105 6.02 0.31 -18.04
C ALA A 105 7.29 0.03 -17.22
N TRP A 106 8.37 -0.37 -17.88
CA TRP A 106 9.65 -0.57 -17.20
C TRP A 106 10.25 0.75 -16.69
N GLN A 107 10.15 1.85 -17.45
CA GLN A 107 10.53 3.19 -16.96
C GLN A 107 9.67 3.62 -15.76
N PHE A 108 8.38 3.31 -15.78
CA PHE A 108 7.48 3.57 -14.65
C PHE A 108 7.95 2.83 -13.39
N VAL A 109 8.32 1.55 -13.52
CA VAL A 109 8.90 0.75 -12.44
C VAL A 109 10.24 1.33 -11.97
N ASP A 110 11.15 1.67 -12.88
CA ASP A 110 12.49 2.18 -12.57
C ASP A 110 12.42 3.49 -11.76
N ARG A 111 11.43 4.35 -12.05
CA ARG A 111 11.18 5.56 -11.25
C ARG A 111 10.64 5.25 -9.85
N ILE A 112 9.74 4.28 -9.72
CA ILE A 112 9.24 3.83 -8.41
C ILE A 112 10.38 3.26 -7.56
N LEU A 113 11.26 2.43 -8.15
CA LEU A 113 12.42 1.89 -7.44
C LEU A 113 13.46 2.96 -7.08
N THR A 114 13.61 3.97 -7.93
CA THR A 114 14.48 5.12 -7.64
C THR A 114 14.03 5.83 -6.36
N HIS A 115 12.74 6.17 -6.29
CA HIS A 115 12.13 6.94 -5.21
C HIS A 115 11.52 6.08 -4.09
N GLY A 116 11.85 4.79 -4.01
CA GLY A 116 11.21 3.87 -3.05
C GLY A 116 11.26 4.35 -1.59
N ASN A 117 12.41 4.85 -1.15
CA ASN A 117 12.59 5.44 0.19
C ASN A 117 11.82 6.74 0.35
N ASP A 118 11.89 7.63 -0.64
CA ASP A 118 11.21 8.93 -0.65
C ASP A 118 9.70 8.78 -0.42
N ILE A 119 9.07 7.81 -1.08
CA ILE A 119 7.62 7.59 -1.00
C ILE A 119 7.21 6.61 0.11
N CYS A 120 8.15 6.00 0.83
CA CYS A 120 7.86 4.94 1.80
C CYS A 120 6.86 5.38 2.87
N LEU A 121 6.98 6.59 3.40
CA LEU A 121 6.06 7.13 4.42
C LEU A 121 4.61 7.29 3.91
N MET A 122 4.42 7.47 2.60
CA MET A 122 3.08 7.54 2.00
C MET A 122 2.49 6.15 1.77
N LEU A 123 3.34 5.14 1.52
CA LEU A 123 2.94 3.74 1.36
C LEU A 123 2.73 3.02 2.71
N ASN A 124 3.44 3.46 3.76
CA ASN A 124 3.48 2.86 5.08
C ASN A 124 3.39 3.96 6.15
N ALA A 125 2.17 4.27 6.57
CA ALA A 125 1.84 5.55 7.19
C ALA A 125 1.65 5.50 8.72
N SER A 126 2.01 4.38 9.36
CA SER A 126 1.96 4.18 10.81
C SER A 126 3.18 3.39 11.31
N VAL A 127 3.47 3.45 12.60
CA VAL A 127 4.54 2.66 13.25
C VAL A 127 4.33 1.15 13.02
N ASN A 128 3.07 0.70 13.04
CA ASN A 128 2.73 -0.72 12.86
C ASN A 128 3.01 -1.22 11.43
N ALA A 129 2.96 -0.33 10.42
CA ALA A 129 3.31 -0.66 9.04
C ALA A 129 4.73 -1.21 8.90
N TYR A 130 5.67 -0.68 9.69
CA TYR A 130 7.07 -1.08 9.63
C TYR A 130 7.34 -2.44 10.29
N ARG A 131 6.47 -2.90 11.20
CA ARG A 131 6.50 -4.29 11.69
C ARG A 131 6.13 -5.31 10.61
N ARG A 132 5.42 -4.86 9.57
CA ARG A 132 5.14 -5.69 8.39
C ARG A 132 6.39 -5.81 7.54
N LEU A 133 7.14 -4.71 7.33
CA LEU A 133 8.35 -4.63 6.50
C LEU A 133 9.61 -5.30 7.10
N ASP A 134 9.50 -5.90 8.29
CA ASP A 134 10.57 -6.68 8.89
C ASP A 134 10.93 -7.90 8.01
N PRO A 135 12.22 -8.08 7.63
CA PRO A 135 12.68 -9.18 6.77
C PRO A 135 12.30 -10.59 7.22
N HIS A 136 11.99 -10.79 8.52
CA HIS A 136 11.59 -12.08 9.05
C HIS A 136 10.15 -12.47 8.69
N PHE A 137 9.37 -11.55 8.10
CA PHE A 137 7.99 -11.79 7.67
C PHE A 137 7.86 -11.55 6.15
N GLU A 138 6.89 -12.22 5.51
CA GLU A 138 6.72 -12.28 4.04
C GLU A 138 6.44 -10.95 3.31
N ALA A 139 6.62 -9.79 3.97
CA ALA A 139 6.33 -8.51 3.35
C ALA A 139 7.51 -8.00 2.50
N PRO A 140 7.21 -7.37 1.37
CA PRO A 140 8.25 -6.97 0.43
C PRO A 140 8.89 -5.64 0.84
N ASN A 141 10.12 -5.72 1.36
CA ASN A 141 10.93 -4.57 1.75
C ASN A 141 12.11 -4.31 0.80
N GLN A 142 12.40 -5.22 -0.12
CA GLN A 142 13.51 -5.07 -1.07
C GLN A 142 13.09 -4.17 -2.23
N ILE A 143 13.82 -3.08 -2.45
CA ILE A 143 13.55 -2.10 -3.52
C ILE A 143 14.04 -2.66 -4.84
N LYS A 144 13.30 -3.63 -5.34
CA LYS A 144 13.57 -4.36 -6.58
C LYS A 144 12.27 -4.72 -7.30
N ALA A 145 12.40 -5.09 -8.58
CA ALA A 145 11.29 -5.55 -9.40
C ALA A 145 11.48 -7.01 -9.81
N SER A 146 10.43 -7.83 -9.75
CA SER A 146 10.50 -9.23 -10.19
C SER A 146 9.14 -9.78 -10.60
N ALA A 147 9.10 -10.67 -11.60
CA ALA A 147 7.90 -11.43 -11.93
C ALA A 147 7.64 -12.58 -10.93
N VAL A 148 8.70 -13.12 -10.32
CA VAL A 148 8.67 -14.37 -9.52
C VAL A 148 8.98 -14.16 -8.04
N ASP A 149 9.78 -13.14 -7.71
CA ASP A 149 10.24 -12.95 -6.33
C ASP A 149 9.14 -12.34 -5.44
N ARG A 150 8.79 -13.09 -4.38
CA ARG A 150 7.77 -12.67 -3.43
C ARG A 150 8.24 -11.57 -2.46
N GLY A 151 9.54 -11.37 -2.28
CA GLY A 151 10.10 -10.28 -1.45
C GLY A 151 10.33 -8.97 -2.20
N ALA A 152 10.12 -8.93 -3.52
CA ALA A 152 10.27 -7.71 -4.32
C ALA A 152 9.16 -6.68 -4.00
N MET A 153 9.57 -5.43 -3.77
CA MET A 153 8.68 -4.27 -3.60
C MET A 153 7.70 -4.13 -4.75
N VAL A 154 8.19 -4.34 -5.98
CA VAL A 154 7.38 -4.28 -7.21
C VAL A 154 7.35 -5.66 -7.85
N ARG A 155 6.15 -6.15 -8.14
CA ARG A 155 5.94 -7.38 -8.90
C ARG A 155 5.41 -7.08 -10.30
N ILE A 156 5.80 -7.90 -11.26
CA ILE A 156 5.27 -7.90 -12.63
C ILE A 156 4.40 -9.15 -12.83
N PRO A 157 3.08 -9.08 -12.62
CA PRO A 157 2.20 -10.22 -12.85
C PRO A 157 2.15 -10.57 -14.34
N ILE A 158 2.01 -11.86 -14.64
CA ILE A 158 1.72 -12.32 -16.00
C ILE A 158 0.40 -11.67 -16.47
N GLY A 159 0.45 -11.01 -17.62
CA GLY A 159 -0.67 -10.27 -18.19
C GLY A 159 -0.84 -10.50 -19.69
N ASN A 160 -1.83 -9.81 -20.25
CA ASN A 160 -2.09 -9.70 -21.68
C ASN A 160 -2.38 -8.22 -22.05
N GLU A 161 -2.78 -7.95 -23.29
CA GLU A 161 -3.11 -6.60 -23.76
C GLU A 161 -4.13 -5.85 -22.90
N ARG A 162 -4.98 -6.56 -22.15
CA ARG A 162 -5.95 -5.95 -21.24
C ARG A 162 -5.44 -5.87 -19.80
N SER A 163 -4.67 -6.87 -19.33
CA SER A 163 -4.35 -7.05 -17.91
C SER A 163 -2.89 -6.78 -17.51
N ALA A 164 -2.02 -6.39 -18.44
CA ALA A 164 -0.64 -6.00 -18.15
C ALA A 164 -0.59 -4.83 -17.14
N ARG A 165 0.18 -4.99 -16.06
CA ARG A 165 0.18 -4.07 -14.93
C ARG A 165 1.43 -4.22 -14.07
N VAL A 166 1.65 -3.25 -13.21
CA VAL A 166 2.69 -3.22 -12.18
C VAL A 166 2.01 -3.39 -10.82
N GLU A 167 2.51 -4.27 -9.96
CA GLU A 167 1.97 -4.52 -8.62
C GLU A 167 2.93 -3.95 -7.56
N VAL A 168 2.56 -2.84 -6.90
CA VAL A 168 3.33 -2.26 -5.78
C VAL A 168 2.86 -2.91 -4.48
N ARG A 169 3.72 -3.70 -3.84
CA ARG A 169 3.33 -4.62 -2.76
C ARG A 169 3.69 -4.16 -1.35
N SER A 170 4.53 -3.13 -1.26
CA SER A 170 4.96 -2.55 0.01
C SER A 170 3.89 -1.71 0.71
N VAL A 171 2.74 -1.47 0.07
CA VAL A 171 1.66 -0.61 0.60
C VAL A 171 0.93 -1.28 1.78
N GLY A 172 0.81 -0.55 2.89
CA GLY A 172 0.01 -0.93 4.05
C GLY A 172 -1.47 -0.54 3.90
N PRO A 173 -2.43 -1.36 4.38
CA PRO A 173 -3.87 -1.08 4.30
C PRO A 173 -4.34 0.11 5.18
N ASP A 174 -3.49 0.57 6.09
CA ASP A 174 -3.69 1.75 6.93
C ASP A 174 -3.20 3.05 6.24
N ALA A 175 -2.56 2.96 5.08
CA ALA A 175 -2.20 4.12 4.28
C ALA A 175 -3.45 4.84 3.76
N ASN A 176 -3.30 6.15 3.53
CA ASN A 176 -4.33 6.93 2.84
C ASN A 176 -4.30 6.57 1.34
N PRO A 177 -5.37 5.97 0.78
CA PRO A 177 -5.34 5.49 -0.60
C PRO A 177 -5.12 6.61 -1.62
N TYR A 178 -5.59 7.83 -1.37
CA TYR A 178 -5.34 8.97 -2.27
C TYR A 178 -3.85 9.35 -2.29
N MET A 179 -3.17 9.31 -1.15
CA MET A 179 -1.72 9.55 -1.07
C MET A 179 -0.92 8.42 -1.74
N VAL A 180 -1.36 7.16 -1.60
CA VAL A 180 -0.78 6.03 -2.32
C VAL A 180 -0.92 6.24 -3.82
N MET A 181 -2.12 6.52 -4.32
CA MET A 181 -2.36 6.73 -5.74
C MET A 181 -1.54 7.92 -6.28
N LEU A 182 -1.55 9.06 -5.57
CA LEU A 182 -0.76 10.23 -5.96
C LEU A 182 0.73 9.87 -6.04
N SER A 183 1.29 9.27 -4.98
CA SER A 183 2.71 8.93 -4.93
C SER A 183 3.12 7.93 -6.01
N VAL A 184 2.36 6.85 -6.22
CA VAL A 184 2.68 5.81 -7.20
C VAL A 184 2.60 6.35 -8.63
N PHE A 185 1.49 7.01 -8.99
CA PHE A 185 1.31 7.48 -10.37
C PHE A 185 2.23 8.65 -10.72
N GLN A 186 2.35 9.67 -9.86
CA GLN A 186 3.25 10.79 -10.13
C GLN A 186 4.71 10.34 -10.19
N THR A 187 5.13 9.44 -9.29
CA THR A 187 6.50 8.89 -9.32
C THR A 187 6.74 8.10 -10.60
N GLY A 188 5.85 7.17 -10.95
CA GLY A 188 6.03 6.39 -12.17
C GLY A 188 5.94 7.20 -13.47
N LEU A 189 5.23 8.33 -13.47
CA LEU A 189 5.07 9.19 -14.65
C LEU A 189 6.18 10.24 -14.81
N GLU A 190 6.65 10.82 -13.70
CA GLU A 190 7.49 12.02 -13.71
C GLU A 190 8.76 11.91 -12.86
N GLY A 191 8.91 10.84 -12.08
CA GLY A 191 10.11 10.61 -11.28
C GLY A 191 11.38 10.55 -12.12
N SER A 192 12.51 10.86 -11.50
CA SER A 192 13.79 10.62 -12.12
C SER A 192 14.13 9.13 -12.07
N ILE A 193 15.03 8.70 -12.95
CA ILE A 193 15.56 7.34 -12.95
C ILE A 193 17.01 7.42 -12.46
N SER A 194 17.31 6.63 -11.43
CA SER A 194 18.66 6.50 -10.90
C SER A 194 19.60 5.92 -11.97
N THR A 195 20.85 6.38 -11.98
CA THR A 195 21.92 5.81 -12.81
C THR A 195 22.58 4.58 -12.19
N LEU A 196 22.04 4.09 -11.06
CA LEU A 196 22.56 2.92 -10.38
C LEU A 196 22.54 1.69 -11.32
N PRO A 197 23.68 0.99 -11.48
CA PRO A 197 23.71 -0.22 -12.28
C PRO A 197 22.80 -1.27 -11.66
N ASN A 198 22.09 -2.01 -12.51
CA ASN A 198 21.18 -3.08 -12.08
C ASN A 198 20.09 -2.60 -11.10
N LEU A 199 19.55 -1.39 -11.29
CA LEU A 199 18.54 -0.78 -10.43
C LEU A 199 17.40 -1.73 -10.02
N ARG A 200 16.95 -2.59 -10.94
CA ARG A 200 15.85 -3.53 -10.73
C ARG A 200 16.18 -4.69 -9.78
N GLN A 201 17.45 -4.95 -9.49
CA GLN A 201 17.93 -5.99 -8.56
C GLN A 201 18.98 -5.45 -7.58
N ALA A 202 19.06 -4.14 -7.41
CA ALA A 202 20.01 -3.52 -6.51
C ALA A 202 19.72 -3.90 -5.05
N ASP A 203 20.79 -4.06 -4.25
CA ASP A 203 20.69 -4.39 -2.82
C ASP A 203 20.30 -3.14 -2.02
N ARG A 204 19.01 -2.80 -2.08
CA ARG A 204 18.39 -1.64 -1.41
C ARG A 204 17.13 -2.09 -0.69
N TYR A 205 16.88 -1.48 0.47
CA TYR A 205 15.76 -1.83 1.34
C TYR A 205 14.98 -0.58 1.73
N LEU A 206 13.66 -0.75 1.86
CA LEU A 206 12.81 0.23 2.51
C LEU A 206 13.21 0.33 3.99
N PRO A 207 13.03 1.50 4.63
CA PRO A 207 13.28 1.66 6.06
C PRO A 207 12.43 0.69 6.87
N ASP A 208 13.00 0.19 7.98
CA ASP A 208 12.39 -0.76 8.91
C ASP A 208 11.69 -0.07 10.09
N ASN A 209 11.67 1.26 10.12
CA ASN A 209 10.99 2.07 11.11
C ASN A 209 10.50 3.40 10.52
N ILE A 210 9.47 3.97 11.14
CA ILE A 210 8.83 5.19 10.65
C ILE A 210 9.72 6.43 10.76
N TYR A 211 10.69 6.45 11.68
CA TYR A 211 11.54 7.62 11.91
C TYR A 211 12.55 7.81 10.78
N ASP A 212 13.12 6.72 10.28
CA ASP A 212 13.97 6.75 9.09
C ASP A 212 13.16 7.10 7.84
N ALA A 213 11.94 6.55 7.70
CA ALA A 213 11.04 6.94 6.62
C ALA A 213 10.65 8.43 6.68
N LEU A 214 10.49 9.00 7.87
CA LEU A 214 10.27 10.43 8.07
C LEU A 214 11.49 11.26 7.68
N ALA A 215 12.69 10.80 8.02
CA ALA A 215 13.94 11.48 7.63
C ALA A 215 14.11 11.48 6.11
N ASP A 216 13.93 10.33 5.45
CA ASP A 216 13.98 10.19 4.00
C ASP A 216 12.92 11.06 3.32
N PHE A 217 11.67 11.00 3.81
CA PHE A 217 10.57 11.80 3.29
C PHE A 217 10.85 13.30 3.39
N ARG A 218 11.41 13.79 4.50
CA ARG A 218 11.75 15.21 4.69
C ARG A 218 12.92 15.65 3.83
N LYS A 219 13.95 14.81 3.69
CA LYS A 219 15.14 15.12 2.90
C LYS A 219 14.89 15.11 1.39
N SER A 220 13.94 14.31 0.92
CA SER A 220 13.69 14.14 -0.52
C SER A 220 13.18 15.42 -1.19
N GLU A 221 13.87 15.88 -2.23
CA GLU A 221 13.38 16.93 -3.13
C GLU A 221 12.15 16.46 -3.94
N TRP A 222 12.08 15.15 -4.21
CA TRP A 222 10.97 14.55 -4.95
C TRP A 222 9.65 14.69 -4.18
N THR A 223 9.64 14.44 -2.86
CA THR A 223 8.43 14.64 -2.05
C THR A 223 8.03 16.11 -1.96
N THR A 224 8.98 17.06 -2.02
CA THR A 224 8.67 18.49 -2.14
C THR A 224 8.03 18.80 -3.49
N LYS A 225 8.52 18.22 -4.60
CA LYS A 225 7.87 18.37 -5.91
C LYS A 225 6.45 17.77 -5.92
N LEU A 226 6.24 16.62 -5.27
CA LEU A 226 4.95 15.93 -5.23
C LEU A 226 3.86 16.69 -4.49
N LEU A 227 4.18 17.27 -3.33
CA LEU A 227 3.19 17.82 -2.40
C LEU A 227 3.26 19.35 -2.25
N GLY A 228 4.38 19.96 -2.62
CA GLY A 228 4.74 21.29 -2.17
C GLY A 228 5.20 21.30 -0.70
N GLU A 229 5.96 22.33 -0.33
CA GLU A 229 6.65 22.39 0.96
C GLU A 229 5.69 22.41 2.16
N ASP A 230 4.60 23.19 2.08
CA ASP A 230 3.62 23.32 3.17
C ASP A 230 2.90 21.98 3.46
N VAL A 231 2.40 21.31 2.41
CA VAL A 231 1.69 20.03 2.57
C VAL A 231 2.65 18.92 3.02
N LYS A 232 3.85 18.88 2.46
CA LYS A 232 4.91 17.95 2.88
C LYS A 232 5.21 18.10 4.36
N GLN A 233 5.44 19.32 4.83
CA GLN A 233 5.76 19.60 6.23
C GLN A 233 4.62 19.19 7.16
N ARG A 234 3.36 19.59 6.85
CA ARG A 234 2.19 19.22 7.66
C ARG A 234 1.96 17.72 7.72
N TYR A 235 2.13 17.01 6.59
CA TYR A 235 2.02 15.56 6.55
C TYR A 235 3.08 14.91 7.43
N ALA A 236 4.34 15.32 7.30
CA ALA A 236 5.44 14.78 8.11
C ALA A 236 5.26 15.07 9.60
N ASP A 237 4.80 16.26 9.97
CA ASP A 237 4.54 16.64 11.38
C ASP A 237 3.39 15.83 11.99
N LEU A 238 2.30 15.62 11.24
CA LEU A 238 1.20 14.76 11.66
C LEU A 238 1.67 13.33 11.91
N LYS A 239 2.50 12.79 11.01
CA LYS A 239 3.04 11.43 11.11
C LYS A 239 4.04 11.28 12.25
N GLN A 240 4.90 12.27 12.45
CA GLN A 240 5.81 12.35 13.59
C GLN A 240 5.03 12.37 14.92
N ALA A 241 4.03 13.25 15.04
CA ALA A 241 3.22 13.37 16.24
C ALA A 241 2.44 12.07 16.56
N SER A 242 2.02 11.32 15.54
CA SER A 242 1.42 9.99 15.74
C SER A 242 2.46 8.94 16.12
N ALA A 243 3.65 8.98 15.51
CA ALA A 243 4.75 8.05 15.80
C ALA A 243 5.25 8.18 17.24
N ASP A 244 5.40 9.41 17.74
CA ASP A 244 5.91 9.71 19.09
C ASP A 244 4.99 9.27 20.22
N ARG A 245 3.74 8.88 19.92
CA ARG A 245 2.84 8.23 20.88
C ARG A 245 3.10 6.72 21.00
N CYS A 246 3.86 6.17 20.07
CA CYS A 246 4.27 4.77 20.07
C CYS A 246 5.74 4.68 20.50
N PRO A 247 6.18 3.52 21.04
CA PRO A 247 7.59 3.33 21.33
C PRO A 247 8.45 3.27 20.06
N ARG A 248 9.61 3.93 20.12
CA ARG A 248 10.54 4.03 18.99
C ARG A 248 11.09 2.68 18.51
N LEU A 249 11.39 1.79 19.45
CA LEU A 249 11.86 0.44 19.15
C LEU A 249 10.67 -0.53 19.07
N LEU A 250 10.56 -1.16 17.90
CA LEU A 250 9.62 -2.24 17.60
C LEU A 250 10.05 -3.50 18.39
N GLY A 251 9.69 -3.55 19.67
CA GLY A 251 9.92 -4.74 20.52
C GLY A 251 9.16 -5.97 20.02
N SER A 252 9.23 -7.09 20.75
CA SER A 252 8.66 -8.38 20.34
C SER A 252 7.13 -8.51 20.38
N PHE A 253 6.41 -7.48 20.82
CA PHE A 253 4.95 -7.49 20.91
C PHE A 253 4.36 -6.23 20.27
N VAL A 254 3.15 -6.35 19.71
CA VAL A 254 2.33 -5.21 19.26
C VAL A 254 1.81 -4.50 20.51
N LYS A 255 2.09 -3.20 20.60
CA LYS A 255 1.77 -2.42 21.80
C LYS A 255 0.37 -1.83 21.70
N ALA A 256 -0.30 -1.64 22.84
CA ALA A 256 -1.69 -1.16 22.88
C ALA A 256 -1.89 0.14 22.10
N GLN A 257 -0.93 1.06 22.19
CA GLN A 257 -0.94 2.33 21.46
C GLN A 257 -1.02 2.12 19.93
N GLU A 258 -0.30 1.14 19.39
CA GLU A 258 -0.32 0.85 17.95
C GLU A 258 -1.69 0.39 17.47
N VAL A 259 -2.44 -0.30 18.34
CA VAL A 259 -3.79 -0.80 18.04
C VAL A 259 -4.84 0.28 18.26
N GLN A 260 -4.77 1.00 19.39
CA GLN A 260 -5.72 2.04 19.76
C GLN A 260 -5.78 3.13 18.68
N TYR A 261 -4.65 3.62 18.18
CA TYR A 261 -4.65 4.70 17.18
C TYR A 261 -5.21 4.29 15.82
N HIS A 262 -5.16 3.00 15.46
CA HIS A 262 -5.80 2.51 14.25
C HIS A 262 -7.32 2.47 14.36
N HIS A 263 -7.82 2.04 15.53
CA HIS A 263 -9.25 2.06 15.83
C HIS A 263 -9.78 3.46 16.16
N GLU A 264 -8.92 4.41 16.55
CA GLU A 264 -9.28 5.78 16.92
C GLU A 264 -9.88 6.60 15.78
N VAL A 265 -9.64 6.30 14.49
CA VAL A 265 -10.36 7.03 13.43
C VAL A 265 -11.87 6.75 13.48
N TYR A 266 -12.27 5.57 13.99
CA TYR A 266 -13.69 5.27 14.22
C TYR A 266 -14.15 5.68 15.63
N ASN A 267 -13.30 5.50 16.65
CA ASN A 267 -13.65 5.87 18.02
C ASN A 267 -13.70 7.38 18.24
N GLN A 268 -12.85 8.21 17.63
CA GLN A 268 -12.90 9.67 17.77
C GLN A 268 -14.19 10.26 17.17
N TYR A 269 -14.73 9.66 16.10
CA TYR A 269 -16.06 10.04 15.62
C TYR A 269 -17.14 9.73 16.66
N LEU A 270 -17.09 8.54 17.29
CA LEU A 270 -18.05 8.16 18.33
C LEU A 270 -17.89 8.97 19.62
N TRP A 271 -16.66 9.31 20.03
CA TRP A 271 -16.39 10.13 21.21
C TRP A 271 -16.78 11.60 21.02
N ASN A 272 -16.74 12.14 19.80
CA ASN A 272 -17.27 13.47 19.50
C ASN A 272 -18.82 13.51 19.43
N LEU A 273 -19.49 12.37 19.56
CA LEU A 273 -20.96 12.28 19.70
C LEU A 273 -21.41 12.20 21.17
N PHE A 274 -20.47 12.24 22.12
CA PHE A 274 -20.70 12.33 23.57
C PHE A 274 -20.04 13.59 24.13
#